data_AF-A0A8U0PU93-F1
#
_entry.id   AF-A0A8U0PU93-F1
#
_cell.length_a   1.000
_cell.length_b   1.000
_cell.length_c   1.000
_cell.angle_alpha   90.00
_cell.angle_beta   90.00
_cell.angle_gamma   90.00
#
_symmetry.space_group_name_H-M   'P 1'
#
loop_
_entity.id
_entity.type
_entity.pdbx_description
1 polymer ?
#
loop_
_entity_poly.entity_id
_entity_poly.type
_entity_poly.pdbx_seq_one_letter_code
_entity_poly.pdbx_strand_id
1 'polypeptide(L)'
;MLARWPFPTVDVPDHHHHTLGSIILAVGITGMAGNFLVMYTFCRSKSLRTPANMFIINLALTGFLMCVTQTPIFFINSMHNRWIFGEKACELYALCGALFGVTSMMTLLVIAVDRYFVITRPLASMGVMSRRRALYVMAAAWLYSLAWSLPPFFGWSAYDPEGLMTSCSWDYMTFTPSARSYTMLLFIFVFFIPLFIIIYCYVCIFTAIRSATRAARKINEGTGDSLTRMHKMRSEWKTAKIALIVILLYVISWAPYSCAALTTFAG
;
A
#
# COMPACT_ATOMS: atom_id res chain seq x y z
N MET A 1 28.83 33.40 -7.33
CA MET A 1 28.84 31.92 -7.25
C MET A 1 27.50 31.41 -7.77
N LEU A 2 27.45 30.90 -9.00
CA LEU A 2 26.28 30.16 -9.47
C LEU A 2 26.22 28.87 -8.66
N ALA A 3 25.18 28.69 -7.84
CA ALA A 3 24.93 27.42 -7.18
C ALA A 3 24.88 26.34 -8.26
N ARG A 4 25.87 25.45 -8.29
CA ARG A 4 25.83 24.26 -9.16
C ARG A 4 24.59 23.48 -8.74
N TRP A 5 23.69 23.27 -9.69
CA TRP A 5 22.53 22.43 -9.47
C TRP A 5 22.98 21.01 -9.12
N PRO A 6 22.51 20.42 -8.01
CA PRO A 6 23.06 19.16 -7.53
C PRO A 6 22.61 17.94 -8.34
N PHE A 7 21.54 18.07 -9.13
CA PHE A 7 20.91 16.94 -9.81
C PHE A 7 21.12 16.95 -11.33
N PRO A 8 21.30 15.78 -11.95
CA PRO A 8 21.35 15.66 -13.40
C PRO A 8 19.98 15.95 -14.05
N THR A 9 20.01 16.31 -15.32
CA THR A 9 18.82 16.41 -16.18
C THR A 9 18.87 15.32 -17.24
N VAL A 10 17.71 14.90 -17.72
CA VAL A 10 17.59 13.91 -18.80
C VAL A 10 17.24 14.63 -20.10
N ASP A 11 17.91 14.27 -21.20
CA ASP A 11 17.67 14.84 -22.53
C ASP A 11 16.53 14.08 -23.23
N VAL A 12 15.30 14.48 -22.93
CA VAL A 12 14.06 13.94 -23.50
C VAL A 12 13.18 15.11 -23.94
N PRO A 13 12.44 15.00 -25.06
CA PRO A 13 11.58 16.09 -25.52
C PRO A 13 10.56 16.53 -24.46
N ASP A 14 10.44 17.84 -24.25
CA ASP A 14 9.62 18.49 -23.21
C ASP A 14 8.18 17.93 -23.09
N HIS A 15 7.56 17.57 -24.23
CA HIS A 15 6.21 17.02 -24.22
C HIS A 15 6.06 15.75 -23.38
N HIS A 16 7.10 14.92 -23.24
CA HIS A 16 7.05 13.74 -22.36
C HIS A 16 6.89 14.13 -20.89
N HIS A 17 7.62 15.15 -20.44
CA HIS A 17 7.50 15.67 -19.09
C HIS A 17 6.10 16.24 -18.87
N HIS A 18 5.62 17.08 -19.80
CA HIS A 18 4.31 17.71 -19.68
C HIS A 18 3.15 16.70 -19.69
N THR A 19 3.21 15.71 -20.58
CA THR A 19 2.20 14.64 -20.66
C THR A 19 2.18 13.81 -19.39
N LEU A 20 3.35 13.35 -18.91
CA LEU A 20 3.42 12.54 -17.69
C LEU A 20 2.95 13.33 -16.46
N GLY A 21 3.40 14.58 -16.30
CA GLY A 21 2.95 15.46 -15.23
C GLY A 21 1.43 15.63 -15.22
N SER A 22 0.83 15.88 -16.38
CA SER A 22 -0.62 16.07 -16.51
C SER A 22 -1.41 14.81 -16.18
N ILE A 23 -0.93 13.63 -16.60
CA ILE A 23 -1.54 12.34 -16.26
C ILE A 23 -1.49 12.11 -14.75
N ILE A 24 -0.32 12.30 -14.13
CA ILE A 24 -0.15 12.13 -12.68
C ILE A 24 -1.03 13.12 -11.91
N LEU A 25 -1.17 14.36 -12.37
CA LEU A 25 -2.07 15.33 -11.76
C LEU A 25 -3.54 14.84 -11.76
N ALA A 26 -4.03 14.35 -12.90
CA ALA A 26 -5.39 13.82 -13.01
C ALA A 26 -5.61 12.60 -12.10
N VAL A 27 -4.66 11.66 -12.08
CA VAL A 27 -4.68 10.49 -11.19
C VAL A 27 -4.63 10.91 -9.72
N GLY A 28 -3.79 11.89 -9.37
CA GLY A 28 -3.67 12.37 -8.01
C GLY A 28 -4.92 13.09 -7.51
N ILE A 29 -5.59 13.91 -8.35
CA ILE A 29 -6.86 14.56 -8.00
C ILE A 29 -7.95 13.52 -7.74
N THR A 30 -8.08 12.54 -8.64
CA THR A 30 -9.05 11.46 -8.46
C THR A 30 -8.74 10.60 -7.24
N GLY A 31 -7.46 10.32 -6.98
CA GLY A 31 -6.98 9.63 -5.78
C GLY A 31 -7.27 10.39 -4.49
N MET A 32 -7.02 11.70 -4.44
CA MET A 32 -7.36 12.54 -3.28
C MET A 32 -8.86 12.54 -3.01
N ALA A 33 -9.68 12.81 -4.04
CA ALA A 33 -11.13 12.85 -3.90
C ALA A 33 -11.72 11.49 -3.47
N GLY A 34 -11.27 10.40 -4.09
CA GLY A 34 -11.72 9.04 -3.77
C GLY A 34 -11.37 8.62 -2.36
N ASN A 35 -10.11 8.80 -1.94
CA ASN A 35 -9.67 8.44 -0.60
C ASN A 35 -10.34 9.31 0.49
N PHE A 36 -10.52 10.62 0.23
CA PHE A 36 -11.27 11.49 1.13
C PHE A 36 -12.72 11.03 1.29
N LEU A 37 -13.39 10.65 0.19
CA LEU A 37 -14.76 10.15 0.23
C LEU A 37 -14.87 8.85 1.04
N VAL A 38 -13.92 7.93 0.90
CA VAL A 38 -13.86 6.70 1.71
C VAL A 38 -13.71 7.06 3.19
N MET A 39 -12.76 7.93 3.56
CA MET A 39 -12.62 8.38 4.95
C MET A 39 -13.91 9.03 5.47
N TYR A 40 -14.51 9.93 4.70
CA TYR A 40 -15.73 10.64 5.08
C TYR A 40 -16.91 9.69 5.32
N THR A 41 -17.16 8.77 4.39
CA THR A 41 -18.29 7.83 4.45
C THR A 41 -18.17 6.88 5.64
N PHE A 42 -17.00 6.30 5.87
CA PHE A 42 -16.77 5.38 6.99
C PHE A 42 -16.75 6.09 8.34
N CYS A 43 -16.26 7.33 8.40
CA CYS A 43 -16.32 8.14 9.62
C CYS A 43 -17.75 8.58 9.93
N ARG A 44 -18.58 8.90 8.94
CA ARG A 44 -19.94 9.43 9.16
C ARG A 44 -20.97 8.34 9.46
N SER A 45 -20.85 7.16 8.84
CA SER A 45 -21.81 6.08 9.02
C SER A 45 -21.56 5.29 10.32
N LYS A 46 -22.48 5.38 11.29
CA LYS A 46 -22.37 4.63 12.56
C LYS A 46 -22.32 3.12 12.35
N SER A 47 -23.03 2.59 11.35
CA SER A 47 -23.05 1.16 11.03
C SER A 47 -21.71 0.64 10.51
N LEU A 48 -20.83 1.52 10.01
CA LEU A 48 -19.51 1.18 9.49
C LEU A 48 -18.37 1.40 10.51
N ARG A 49 -18.64 1.85 11.73
CA ARG A 49 -17.60 2.10 12.75
C ARG A 49 -17.20 0.83 13.50
N THR A 50 -16.74 -0.18 12.76
CA THR A 50 -16.21 -1.42 13.33
C THR A 50 -14.68 -1.37 13.42
N PRO A 51 -14.05 -2.15 14.33
CA PRO A 51 -12.58 -2.19 14.42
C PRO A 51 -11.89 -2.62 13.12
N ALA A 52 -12.48 -3.53 12.35
CA ALA A 52 -11.94 -3.93 11.04
C ALA A 52 -11.97 -2.77 10.02
N ASN A 53 -13.01 -1.95 10.06
CA ASN A 53 -13.14 -0.79 9.16
C ASN A 53 -12.15 0.35 9.49
N MET A 54 -11.51 0.33 10.67
CA MET A 54 -10.41 1.25 10.97
C MET A 54 -9.23 1.06 10.02
N PHE A 55 -8.96 -0.18 9.58
CA PHE A 55 -7.90 -0.43 8.60
C PHE A 55 -8.26 0.10 7.21
N ILE A 56 -9.53 0.09 6.83
CA ILE A 56 -10.00 0.71 5.58
C ILE A 56 -9.78 2.23 5.63
N ILE A 57 -10.11 2.85 6.77
CA ILE A 57 -9.85 4.28 6.97
C ILE A 57 -8.34 4.56 6.94
N ASN A 58 -7.50 3.72 7.57
CA ASN A 58 -6.04 3.87 7.54
C ASN A 58 -5.48 3.76 6.12
N LEU A 59 -5.98 2.80 5.33
CA LEU A 59 -5.59 2.64 3.93
C LEU A 59 -6.00 3.85 3.07
N ALA A 60 -7.19 4.40 3.31
CA ALA A 60 -7.62 5.61 2.65
C ALA A 60 -6.79 6.83 3.08
N LEU A 61 -6.41 6.92 4.35
CA LEU A 61 -5.52 7.96 4.86
C LEU A 61 -4.14 7.91 4.19
N THR A 62 -3.52 6.73 4.09
CA THR A 62 -2.21 6.59 3.43
C THR A 62 -2.31 6.94 1.94
N GLY A 63 -3.37 6.50 1.26
CA GLY A 63 -3.61 6.87 -0.14
C GLY A 63 -3.80 8.38 -0.33
N PHE A 64 -4.60 9.01 0.53
CA PHE A 64 -4.81 10.47 0.51
C PHE A 64 -3.50 11.23 0.72
N LEU A 65 -2.74 10.89 1.77
CA LEU A 65 -1.47 11.55 2.09
C LEU A 65 -0.43 11.33 1.00
N MET A 66 -0.38 10.14 0.39
CA MET A 66 0.48 9.88 -0.77
C MET A 66 0.10 10.80 -1.94
N CYS A 67 -1.19 10.90 -2.30
CA CYS A 67 -1.59 11.80 -3.37
C CYS A 67 -1.26 13.27 -3.07
N VAL A 68 -1.51 13.73 -1.83
CA VAL A 68 -1.23 15.12 -1.42
C VAL A 68 0.26 15.45 -1.46
N THR A 69 1.12 14.54 -1.01
CA THR A 69 2.57 14.79 -0.93
C THR A 69 3.29 14.58 -2.27
N GLN A 70 2.82 13.64 -3.10
CA GLN A 70 3.52 13.25 -4.31
C GLN A 70 3.03 14.03 -5.54
N THR A 71 1.72 14.15 -5.73
CA THR A 71 1.12 14.67 -6.98
C THR A 71 1.52 16.09 -7.32
N PRO A 72 1.33 17.10 -6.45
CA PRO A 72 1.61 18.49 -6.82
C PRO A 72 3.11 18.71 -7.08
N ILE A 73 3.96 18.07 -6.29
CA ILE A 73 5.42 18.16 -6.42
C ILE A 73 5.86 17.54 -7.75
N PHE A 74 5.37 16.34 -8.08
CA PHE A 74 5.65 15.69 -9.36
C PHE A 74 5.21 16.54 -10.55
N PHE A 75 4.00 17.09 -10.49
CA PHE A 75 3.44 17.93 -11.56
C PHE A 75 4.30 19.17 -11.79
N ILE A 76 4.64 19.90 -10.73
CA ILE A 76 5.45 21.13 -10.83
C ILE A 76 6.83 20.82 -11.42
N ASN A 77 7.52 19.79 -10.92
CA ASN A 77 8.82 19.39 -11.46
C ASN A 77 8.74 18.98 -12.93
N SER A 78 7.64 18.32 -13.33
CA SER A 78 7.39 17.93 -14.71
C SER A 78 7.08 19.12 -15.62
N MET A 79 6.54 20.22 -15.10
CA MET A 79 6.41 21.47 -15.89
C MET A 79 7.75 22.21 -16.04
N HIS A 80 8.72 21.93 -15.16
CA HIS A 80 10.06 22.49 -15.21
C HIS A 80 11.10 21.55 -15.84
N ASN A 81 10.68 20.37 -16.30
CA ASN A 81 11.52 19.31 -16.89
C ASN A 81 12.68 18.84 -15.98
N ARG A 82 12.60 19.12 -14.68
CA ARG A 82 13.61 18.76 -13.67
C ARG A 82 13.07 18.90 -12.25
N TRP A 83 13.73 18.25 -11.29
CA TRP A 83 13.45 18.41 -9.86
C TRP A 83 13.91 19.78 -9.34
N ILE A 84 13.00 20.69 -8.99
CA ILE A 84 13.32 22.08 -8.63
C ILE A 84 13.34 22.42 -7.13
N PHE A 85 12.96 21.50 -6.25
CA PHE A 85 12.76 21.79 -4.83
C PHE A 85 14.01 21.61 -3.96
N GLY A 86 15.14 21.24 -4.55
CA GLY A 86 16.41 20.99 -3.84
C GLY A 86 16.45 19.64 -3.13
N GLU A 87 17.60 19.34 -2.52
CA GLU A 87 17.93 18.00 -1.98
C GLU A 87 17.04 17.59 -0.81
N LYS A 88 16.82 18.48 0.18
CA LYS A 88 15.99 18.15 1.35
C LYS A 88 14.52 17.88 1.00
N ALA A 89 13.99 18.55 -0.02
CA ALA A 89 12.67 18.25 -0.51
C ALA A 89 12.63 16.90 -1.25
N CYS A 90 13.71 16.52 -1.93
CA CYS A 90 13.83 15.22 -2.62
C CYS A 90 13.82 14.07 -1.60
N GLU A 91 14.63 14.19 -0.55
CA GLU A 91 14.65 13.26 0.59
C GLU A 91 13.26 13.14 1.24
N LEU A 92 12.59 14.27 1.52
CA LEU A 92 11.25 14.26 2.13
C LEU A 92 10.17 13.68 1.20
N TYR A 93 10.25 13.96 -0.09
CA TYR A 93 9.34 13.42 -1.10
C TYR A 93 9.45 11.90 -1.15
N ALA A 94 10.67 11.37 -1.26
CA ALA A 94 10.92 9.95 -1.30
C ALA A 94 10.56 9.25 0.02
N LEU A 95 10.86 9.89 1.17
CA LEU A 95 10.42 9.42 2.48
C LEU A 95 8.89 9.27 2.56
N CYS A 96 8.15 10.30 2.13
CA CYS A 96 6.69 10.26 2.14
C CYS A 96 6.16 9.12 1.24
N GLY A 97 6.72 8.99 0.03
CA GLY A 97 6.36 7.94 -0.92
C GLY A 97 6.57 6.54 -0.33
N ALA A 98 7.75 6.30 0.25
CA ALA A 98 8.09 5.04 0.92
C ALA A 98 7.19 4.79 2.13
N LEU A 99 7.04 5.76 3.03
CA LEU A 99 6.28 5.64 4.27
C LEU A 99 4.81 5.27 3.99
N PHE A 100 4.14 6.00 3.11
CA PHE A 100 2.73 5.74 2.80
C PHE A 100 2.56 4.48 1.94
N GLY A 101 3.51 4.18 1.05
CA GLY A 101 3.55 2.95 0.28
C GLY A 101 3.64 1.73 1.20
N VAL A 102 4.66 1.66 2.07
CA VAL A 102 4.88 0.56 3.01
C VAL A 102 3.70 0.43 3.98
N THR A 103 3.18 1.55 4.51
CA THR A 103 2.05 1.51 5.44
C THR A 103 0.79 0.97 4.77
N SER A 104 0.57 1.28 3.49
CA SER A 104 -0.53 0.71 2.71
C SER A 104 -0.39 -0.80 2.56
N MET A 105 0.80 -1.29 2.20
CA MET A 105 1.07 -2.74 2.08
C MET A 105 0.86 -3.48 3.41
N MET A 106 1.39 -2.93 4.52
CA MET A 106 1.17 -3.50 5.86
C MET A 106 -0.31 -3.47 6.26
N THR A 107 -1.04 -2.41 5.91
CA THR A 107 -2.48 -2.32 6.19
C THR A 107 -3.26 -3.39 5.40
N LEU A 108 -2.92 -3.62 4.13
CA LEU A 108 -3.49 -4.68 3.31
C LEU A 108 -3.21 -6.08 3.87
N LEU A 109 -1.99 -6.31 4.35
CA LEU A 109 -1.62 -7.53 5.06
C LEU A 109 -2.51 -7.76 6.29
N VAL A 110 -2.67 -6.73 7.13
CA VAL A 110 -3.50 -6.80 8.33
C VAL A 110 -4.97 -7.08 7.97
N ILE A 111 -5.50 -6.44 6.92
CA ILE A 111 -6.85 -6.71 6.42
C ILE A 111 -6.97 -8.19 6.01
N ALA A 112 -6.02 -8.73 5.24
CA ALA A 112 -6.05 -10.13 4.82
C ALA A 112 -6.04 -11.10 6.02
N VAL A 113 -5.21 -10.83 7.03
CA VAL A 113 -5.13 -11.63 8.26
C VAL A 113 -6.42 -11.55 9.08
N ASP A 114 -7.00 -10.36 9.23
CA ASP A 114 -8.29 -10.16 9.91
C ASP A 114 -9.41 -10.96 9.20
N ARG A 115 -9.50 -10.85 7.87
CA ARG A 115 -10.46 -11.62 7.07
C ARG A 115 -10.23 -13.12 7.19
N TYR A 116 -8.98 -13.57 7.25
CA TYR A 116 -8.64 -14.97 7.48
C TYR A 116 -9.19 -15.48 8.81
N PHE A 117 -8.94 -14.79 9.92
CA PHE A 117 -9.41 -15.24 11.22
C PHE A 117 -10.94 -15.22 11.34
N VAL A 118 -11.59 -14.16 10.84
CA VAL A 118 -13.06 -14.02 10.86
C VAL A 118 -13.74 -15.15 10.10
N ILE A 119 -13.23 -15.53 8.91
CA ILE A 119 -13.89 -16.50 8.03
C ILE A 119 -13.50 -17.94 8.38
N THR A 120 -12.21 -18.22 8.61
CA THR A 120 -11.71 -19.59 8.77
C THR A 120 -11.83 -20.11 10.20
N ARG A 121 -11.82 -19.22 11.21
CA ARG A 121 -11.86 -19.60 12.63
C ARG A 121 -12.98 -18.87 13.42
N PRO A 122 -14.26 -19.02 13.02
CA PRO A 122 -15.37 -18.27 13.63
C PRO A 122 -15.66 -18.64 15.10
N LEU A 123 -15.19 -19.79 15.59
CA LEU A 123 -15.39 -20.28 16.97
C LEU A 123 -14.20 -20.01 17.90
N ALA A 124 -13.06 -19.56 17.36
CA ALA A 124 -11.95 -19.12 18.19
C ALA A 124 -12.20 -17.66 18.60
N SER A 125 -12.08 -17.33 19.89
CA SER A 125 -12.21 -15.95 20.40
C SER A 125 -11.21 -14.96 19.77
N MET A 126 -10.23 -15.47 19.03
CA MET A 126 -9.28 -14.71 18.21
C MET A 126 -9.90 -14.00 17.00
N GLY A 127 -11.08 -14.42 16.53
CA GLY A 127 -11.69 -13.89 15.30
C GLY A 127 -12.26 -12.47 15.39
N VAL A 128 -12.39 -11.89 16.58
CA VAL A 128 -13.00 -10.55 16.75
C VAL A 128 -11.93 -9.51 17.04
N MET A 129 -11.66 -8.65 16.05
CA MET A 129 -10.80 -7.49 16.21
C MET A 129 -11.43 -6.51 17.20
N SER A 130 -10.71 -6.16 18.26
CA SER A 130 -11.14 -5.11 19.20
C SER A 130 -10.57 -3.76 18.78
N ARG A 131 -11.23 -2.65 19.17
CA ARG A 131 -10.76 -1.30 18.85
C ARG A 131 -9.33 -1.03 19.35
N ARG A 132 -9.00 -1.50 20.56
CA ARG A 132 -7.67 -1.36 21.15
C ARG A 132 -6.62 -2.14 20.36
N ARG A 133 -6.91 -3.38 19.95
CA ARG A 133 -6.02 -4.17 19.09
C ARG A 133 -5.82 -3.50 17.73
N ALA A 134 -6.89 -3.00 17.10
CA ALA A 134 -6.80 -2.29 15.82
C ALA A 134 -5.88 -1.07 15.90
N LEU A 135 -6.00 -0.25 16.96
CA LEU A 135 -5.12 0.90 17.19
C LEU A 135 -3.66 0.49 17.35
N TYR A 136 -3.36 -0.54 18.14
CA TYR A 136 -1.98 -1.04 18.30
C TYR A 136 -1.40 -1.58 16.99
N VAL A 137 -2.20 -2.34 16.23
CA VAL A 137 -1.75 -2.90 14.94
C VAL A 137 -1.50 -1.79 13.92
N MET A 138 -2.35 -0.76 13.86
CA MET A 138 -2.08 0.40 13.01
C MET A 138 -0.81 1.13 13.43
N ALA A 139 -0.64 1.42 14.72
CA ALA A 139 0.57 2.06 15.22
C ALA A 139 1.83 1.25 14.88
N ALA A 140 1.77 -0.08 15.04
CA ALA A 140 2.86 -0.98 14.66
C ALA A 140 3.14 -0.93 13.15
N ALA A 141 2.12 -0.87 12.30
CA ALA A 141 2.29 -0.73 10.85
C ALA A 141 3.00 0.60 10.49
N TRP A 142 2.61 1.72 11.12
CA TRP A 142 3.27 3.01 10.92
C TRP A 142 4.73 3.00 11.37
N LEU A 143 5.01 2.45 12.56
CA LEU A 143 6.38 2.33 13.08
C LEU A 143 7.24 1.42 12.21
N TYR A 144 6.68 0.30 11.73
CA TYR A 144 7.35 -0.60 10.79
C TYR A 144 7.71 0.12 9.49
N SER A 145 6.77 0.87 8.92
CA SER A 145 7.01 1.65 7.71
C SER A 145 8.06 2.74 7.90
N LEU A 146 8.04 3.43 9.05
CA LEU A 146 9.08 4.41 9.39
C LEU A 146 10.45 3.74 9.52
N ALA A 147 10.53 2.59 10.18
CA ALA A 147 11.79 1.85 10.33
C ALA A 147 12.41 1.45 8.99
N TRP A 148 11.58 1.19 7.97
CA TRP A 148 12.05 0.89 6.61
C TRP A 148 12.27 2.14 5.75
N SER A 149 11.65 3.28 6.04
CA SER A 149 11.75 4.49 5.20
C SER A 149 12.79 5.50 5.70
N LEU A 150 13.20 5.41 6.98
CA LEU A 150 14.23 6.28 7.54
C LEU A 150 15.70 5.91 7.22
N PRO A 151 16.09 4.64 6.99
CA PRO A 151 17.50 4.27 6.82
C PRO A 151 18.31 5.06 5.78
N PRO A 152 17.75 5.50 4.63
CA PRO A 152 18.49 6.33 3.67
C PRO A 152 18.99 7.67 4.24
N PHE A 153 18.34 8.23 5.26
CA PHE A 153 18.83 9.43 5.95
C PHE A 153 20.09 9.18 6.80
N PHE A 154 20.37 7.92 7.11
CA PHE A 154 21.48 7.50 7.97
C PHE A 154 22.57 6.76 7.18
N GLY A 155 22.55 6.85 5.85
CA GLY A 155 23.58 6.29 4.96
C GLY A 155 23.35 4.83 4.54
N TRP A 156 22.19 4.24 4.87
CA TRP A 156 21.80 2.94 4.32
C TRP A 156 20.93 3.13 3.07
N SER A 157 21.58 3.11 1.90
CA SER A 157 21.07 3.70 0.64
C SER A 157 20.98 5.25 0.72
N ALA A 158 20.38 5.86 -0.30
CA ALA A 158 20.18 7.30 -0.45
C ALA A 158 18.80 7.56 -1.07
N TYR A 159 18.32 8.81 -0.96
CA TYR A 159 17.13 9.27 -1.65
C TYR A 159 17.52 10.23 -2.77
N ASP A 160 17.33 9.81 -4.01
CA ASP A 160 17.82 10.51 -5.20
C ASP A 160 16.72 10.62 -6.28
N PRO A 161 16.87 11.57 -7.23
CA PRO A 161 15.96 11.67 -8.35
C PRO A 161 15.95 10.42 -9.23
N GLU A 162 14.78 10.05 -9.75
CA GLU A 162 14.61 8.89 -10.62
C GLU A 162 13.84 9.22 -11.91
N GLY A 163 13.89 8.30 -12.88
CA GLY A 163 13.13 8.38 -14.13
C GLY A 163 13.48 9.62 -14.97
N LEU A 164 12.50 10.49 -15.21
CA LEU A 164 12.69 11.76 -15.92
C LEU A 164 13.35 12.86 -15.05
N MET A 165 13.90 12.51 -13.89
CA MET A 165 14.47 13.43 -12.91
C MET A 165 13.45 14.45 -12.40
N THR A 166 12.18 14.06 -12.30
CA THR A 166 11.06 14.89 -11.81
C THR A 166 10.43 14.37 -10.51
N SER A 167 10.85 13.19 -10.07
CA SER A 167 10.50 12.54 -8.79
C SER A 167 11.75 12.04 -8.10
N CYS A 168 11.63 11.72 -6.81
CA CYS A 168 12.70 11.11 -6.03
C CYS A 168 12.24 9.79 -5.40
N SER A 169 13.15 8.83 -5.32
CA SER A 169 12.94 7.53 -4.67
C SER A 169 14.23 7.05 -4.01
N TRP A 170 14.22 5.85 -3.42
CA TRP A 170 15.44 5.26 -2.90
C TRP A 170 16.38 4.89 -4.05
N ASP A 171 17.68 4.92 -3.79
CA ASP A 171 18.69 4.53 -4.75
C ASP A 171 18.74 3.00 -4.91
N TYR A 172 18.17 2.53 -6.04
CA TYR A 172 18.27 1.16 -6.55
C TYR A 172 19.19 1.04 -7.79
N MET A 173 19.84 2.12 -8.19
CA MET A 173 20.70 2.19 -9.38
C MET A 173 22.18 1.96 -9.03
N THR A 174 22.62 2.38 -7.84
CA THR A 174 24.02 2.28 -7.45
C THR A 174 24.40 0.88 -6.97
N PHE A 175 25.53 0.37 -7.45
CA PHE A 175 26.05 -0.96 -7.11
C PHE A 175 26.87 -1.00 -5.80
N THR A 176 26.60 -0.10 -4.84
CA THR A 176 27.27 -0.15 -3.53
C THR A 176 26.65 -1.24 -2.65
N PRO A 177 27.44 -1.89 -1.76
CA PRO A 177 26.91 -2.88 -0.82
C PRO A 177 25.77 -2.34 0.05
N SER A 178 25.83 -1.06 0.42
CA SER A 178 24.80 -0.37 1.20
C SER A 178 23.47 -0.29 0.42
N ALA A 179 23.47 0.29 -0.78
CA ALA A 179 22.26 0.43 -1.60
C ALA A 179 21.66 -0.93 -2.00
N ARG A 180 22.51 -1.89 -2.35
CA ARG A 180 22.08 -3.24 -2.73
C ARG A 180 21.45 -4.01 -1.58
N SER A 181 22.09 -4.01 -0.41
CA SER A 181 21.55 -4.70 0.77
C SER A 181 20.22 -4.10 1.21
N TYR A 182 20.09 -2.76 1.21
CA TYR A 182 18.84 -2.07 1.52
C TYR A 182 17.72 -2.45 0.55
N THR A 183 17.99 -2.39 -0.76
CA THR A 183 17.03 -2.73 -1.81
C THR A 183 16.56 -4.18 -1.67
N MET A 184 17.48 -5.15 -1.48
CA MET A 184 17.11 -6.55 -1.26
C MET A 184 16.21 -6.73 -0.04
N LEU A 185 16.54 -6.11 1.09
CA LEU A 185 15.77 -6.25 2.32
C LEU A 185 14.40 -5.58 2.22
N LEU A 186 14.30 -4.41 1.56
CA LEU A 186 13.00 -3.81 1.24
C LEU A 186 12.13 -4.80 0.45
N PHE A 187 12.64 -5.38 -0.62
CA PHE A 187 11.86 -6.36 -1.39
C PHE A 187 11.43 -7.56 -0.56
N ILE A 188 12.31 -8.11 0.27
CA ILE A 188 12.00 -9.27 1.10
C ILE A 188 10.94 -8.93 2.16
N PHE A 189 11.19 -7.90 2.97
CA PHE A 189 10.43 -7.60 4.18
C PHE A 189 9.22 -6.70 3.95
N VAL A 190 9.24 -5.85 2.93
CA VAL A 190 8.15 -4.92 2.62
C VAL A 190 7.25 -5.47 1.50
N PHE A 191 7.79 -6.26 0.57
CA PHE A 191 7.01 -6.75 -0.58
C PHE A 191 6.70 -8.24 -0.51
N PHE A 192 7.71 -9.12 -0.59
CA PHE A 192 7.51 -10.56 -0.76
C PHE A 192 6.93 -11.27 0.46
N ILE A 193 7.45 -11.04 1.66
CA ILE A 193 6.90 -11.67 2.88
C ILE A 193 5.43 -11.26 3.10
N PRO A 194 5.08 -9.96 3.09
CA PRO A 194 3.69 -9.54 3.20
C PRO A 194 2.80 -10.14 2.10
N LEU A 195 3.27 -10.17 0.85
CA LEU A 195 2.52 -10.75 -0.26
C LEU A 195 2.29 -12.26 -0.07
N PHE A 196 3.30 -13.00 0.37
CA PHE A 196 3.19 -14.42 0.66
C PHE A 196 2.16 -14.70 1.75
N ILE A 197 2.16 -13.93 2.84
CA ILE A 197 1.19 -14.09 3.93
C ILE A 197 -0.22 -13.76 3.42
N ILE A 198 -0.39 -12.70 2.63
CA ILE A 198 -1.68 -12.35 2.00
C ILE A 198 -2.18 -13.52 1.15
N ILE A 199 -1.35 -14.07 0.27
CA ILE A 199 -1.71 -15.20 -0.60
C ILE A 199 -2.13 -16.40 0.25
N TYR A 200 -1.34 -16.75 1.28
CA TYR A 200 -1.65 -17.83 2.20
C TYR A 200 -3.01 -17.64 2.89
N CYS A 201 -3.28 -16.43 3.41
CA CYS A 201 -4.55 -16.08 4.03
C CYS A 201 -5.71 -16.30 3.06
N TYR A 202 -5.60 -15.82 1.82
CA TYR A 202 -6.66 -15.97 0.82
C TYR A 202 -6.86 -17.42 0.38
N VAL A 203 -5.79 -18.19 0.16
CA VAL A 203 -5.89 -19.63 -0.12
C VAL A 203 -6.69 -20.34 0.98
N CYS A 204 -6.41 -20.06 2.24
CA CYS A 204 -7.15 -20.63 3.36
C CYS A 204 -8.61 -20.15 3.45
N ILE A 205 -8.88 -18.87 3.14
CA ILE A 205 -10.25 -18.35 3.05
C ILE A 205 -11.04 -19.10 1.97
N PHE A 206 -10.46 -19.26 0.78
CA PHE A 206 -11.09 -19.98 -0.33
C PHE A 206 -11.40 -21.43 0.03
N THR A 207 -10.47 -22.14 0.67
CA THR A 207 -10.67 -23.54 1.08
C THR A 207 -11.76 -23.66 2.16
N ALA A 208 -11.79 -22.77 3.15
CA ALA A 208 -12.81 -22.75 4.19
C ALA A 208 -14.21 -22.45 3.65
N ILE A 209 -14.34 -21.56 2.68
CA ILE A 209 -15.64 -21.27 2.05
C ILE A 209 -16.12 -22.46 1.25
N ARG A 210 -15.23 -23.11 0.48
CA ARG A 210 -15.57 -24.30 -0.29
C ARG A 210 -16.01 -25.46 0.61
N SER A 211 -15.36 -25.66 1.76
CA SER A 211 -15.77 -26.69 2.73
C SER A 211 -17.13 -26.36 3.35
N ALA A 212 -17.36 -25.10 3.76
CA ALA A 212 -18.62 -24.66 4.34
C ALA A 212 -19.80 -24.78 3.35
N THR A 213 -19.62 -24.39 2.08
CA THR A 213 -20.66 -24.56 1.05
C THR A 213 -20.96 -26.03 0.77
N ARG A 214 -19.95 -26.91 0.78
CA ARG A 214 -20.16 -28.36 0.64
C ARG A 214 -20.90 -28.97 1.82
N ALA A 215 -20.57 -28.57 3.05
CA ALA A 215 -21.28 -29.02 4.24
C ALA A 215 -22.75 -28.56 4.25
N ALA A 216 -23.01 -27.30 3.89
CA ALA A 216 -24.36 -26.75 3.79
C ALA A 216 -25.22 -27.48 2.74
N ARG A 217 -24.63 -27.93 1.62
CA ARG A 217 -25.34 -28.74 0.61
C ARG A 217 -25.70 -30.16 1.09
N LYS A 218 -25.01 -30.70 2.09
CA LYS A 218 -25.27 -32.04 2.64
C LYS A 218 -26.33 -32.01 3.75
N ILE A 219 -26.50 -30.89 4.44
CA ILE A 219 -27.51 -30.71 5.49
C ILE A 219 -28.80 -30.24 4.81
N ASN A 220 -29.71 -31.18 4.54
CA ASN A 220 -30.97 -30.92 3.85
C ASN A 220 -32.09 -30.43 4.81
N GLU A 221 -31.80 -30.17 6.08
CA GLU A 221 -32.81 -29.78 7.08
C GLU A 221 -32.33 -28.56 7.88
N GLY A 222 -32.93 -27.41 7.58
CA GLY A 222 -32.56 -26.10 8.09
C GLY A 222 -33.03 -25.85 9.53
N THR A 223 -32.15 -26.09 10.49
CA THR A 223 -32.22 -25.39 11.78
C THR A 223 -31.91 -23.90 11.57
N GLY A 224 -32.67 -22.98 12.17
CA GLY A 224 -32.52 -21.52 11.97
C GLY A 224 -31.11 -20.97 12.28
N ASP A 225 -30.35 -21.68 13.11
CA ASP A 225 -28.97 -21.33 13.47
C ASP A 225 -27.99 -21.56 12.30
N SER A 226 -28.22 -22.61 11.50
CA SER A 226 -27.41 -22.93 10.30
C SER A 226 -27.57 -21.89 9.19
N LEU A 227 -28.79 -21.38 9.00
CA LEU A 227 -29.12 -20.33 8.03
C LEU A 227 -28.47 -18.99 8.43
N THR A 228 -28.54 -18.64 9.71
CA THR A 228 -27.94 -17.43 10.27
C THR A 228 -26.42 -17.42 10.12
N ARG A 229 -25.76 -18.55 10.41
CA ARG A 229 -24.31 -18.72 10.23
C ARG A 229 -23.90 -18.58 8.76
N MET A 230 -24.69 -19.16 7.85
CA MET A 230 -24.44 -19.06 6.40
C MET A 230 -24.60 -17.62 5.88
N HIS A 231 -25.63 -16.88 6.34
CA HIS A 231 -25.81 -15.47 6.00
C HIS A 231 -24.64 -14.61 6.49
N LYS A 232 -24.18 -14.79 7.73
CA LYS A 232 -23.01 -14.10 8.28
C LYS A 232 -21.77 -14.38 7.44
N MET A 233 -21.46 -15.65 7.17
CA MET A 233 -20.31 -16.03 6.33
C MET A 233 -20.38 -15.41 4.92
N ARG A 234 -21.56 -15.36 4.30
CA ARG A 234 -21.74 -14.72 2.99
C ARG A 234 -21.47 -13.22 3.03
N SER A 235 -21.85 -12.54 4.11
CA SER A 235 -21.53 -11.12 4.31
C SER A 235 -20.02 -10.89 4.45
N GLU A 236 -19.36 -11.66 5.32
CA GLU A 236 -17.91 -11.55 5.52
C GLU A 236 -17.12 -11.87 4.25
N TRP A 237 -17.59 -12.82 3.44
CA TRP A 237 -17.01 -13.14 2.14
C TRP A 237 -17.08 -11.97 1.15
N LYS A 238 -18.19 -11.23 1.11
CA LYS A 238 -18.30 -10.04 0.25
C LYS A 238 -17.22 -9.02 0.60
N THR A 239 -17.02 -8.77 1.89
CA THR A 239 -15.96 -7.87 2.38
C THR A 239 -14.57 -8.38 2.03
N ALA A 240 -14.29 -9.68 2.24
CA ALA A 240 -13.00 -10.28 1.89
C ALA A 240 -12.71 -10.23 0.38
N LYS A 241 -13.74 -10.39 -0.46
CA LYS A 241 -13.63 -10.26 -1.91
C LYS A 241 -13.29 -8.83 -2.34
N ILE A 242 -13.91 -7.83 -1.72
CA ILE A 242 -13.57 -6.41 -1.98
C ILE A 242 -12.11 -6.16 -1.57
N ALA A 243 -11.70 -6.60 -0.39
CA ALA A 243 -10.31 -6.49 0.06
C ALA A 243 -9.33 -7.17 -0.91
N LEU A 244 -9.68 -8.34 -1.47
CA LEU A 244 -8.86 -9.04 -2.47
C LEU A 244 -8.67 -8.19 -3.73
N ILE A 245 -9.74 -7.55 -4.22
CA ILE A 245 -9.67 -6.68 -5.39
C ILE A 245 -8.70 -5.53 -5.12
N VAL A 246 -8.81 -4.88 -3.96
CA VAL A 246 -7.90 -3.78 -3.58
C VAL A 246 -6.45 -4.24 -3.49
N ILE A 247 -6.20 -5.43 -2.91
CA ILE A 247 -4.86 -6.04 -2.84
C ILE A 247 -4.30 -6.30 -4.23
N LEU A 248 -5.09 -6.91 -5.12
CA LEU A 248 -4.65 -7.20 -6.48
C LEU A 248 -4.33 -5.92 -7.25
N LEU A 249 -5.17 -4.89 -7.13
CA LEU A 249 -4.91 -3.58 -7.73
C LEU A 249 -3.59 -3.00 -7.22
N TYR A 250 -3.35 -3.02 -5.90
CA TYR A 250 -2.10 -2.53 -5.32
C TYR A 250 -0.89 -3.28 -5.88
N VAL A 251 -0.92 -4.62 -5.90
CA VAL A 251 0.18 -5.44 -6.41
C VAL A 251 0.41 -5.19 -7.90
N ILE A 252 -0.65 -5.12 -8.72
CA ILE A 252 -0.54 -4.84 -10.15
C ILE A 252 0.02 -3.43 -10.40
N SER A 253 -0.33 -2.44 -9.59
CA SER A 253 0.20 -1.08 -9.71
C SER A 253 1.68 -0.99 -9.32
N TRP A 254 2.12 -1.71 -8.28
CA TRP A 254 3.51 -1.67 -7.80
C TRP A 254 4.45 -2.66 -8.49
N ALA A 255 3.92 -3.71 -9.10
CA ALA A 255 4.74 -4.75 -9.74
C ALA A 255 5.63 -4.22 -10.88
N PRO A 256 5.18 -3.37 -11.81
CA PRO A 256 6.05 -2.84 -12.87
C PRO A 256 7.26 -2.08 -12.32
N TYR A 257 7.02 -1.20 -11.34
CA TYR A 257 8.08 -0.44 -10.68
C TYR A 257 9.05 -1.37 -9.93
N SER A 258 8.49 -2.34 -9.19
CA SER A 258 9.27 -3.37 -8.48
C SER A 258 10.16 -4.18 -9.42
N CYS A 259 9.63 -4.60 -10.56
CA CYS A 259 10.39 -5.32 -11.59
C CYS A 259 11.50 -4.44 -12.17
N ALA A 260 11.21 -3.18 -12.52
CA ALA A 260 12.21 -2.26 -13.06
C ALA A 260 13.36 -1.99 -12.07
N ALA A 261 13.05 -1.82 -10.78
CA ALA A 261 14.05 -1.68 -9.73
C ALA A 261 14.87 -2.96 -9.55
N LEU A 262 14.24 -4.15 -9.60
CA LEU A 262 14.94 -5.44 -9.51
C LEU A 262 15.84 -5.74 -10.72
N THR A 263 15.41 -5.39 -11.94
CA THR A 263 16.25 -5.56 -13.13
C THR A 263 17.47 -4.67 -13.07
N THR A 264 17.28 -3.41 -12.65
CA THR A 264 18.38 -2.46 -12.42
C THR A 264 19.34 -2.98 -11.35
N PHE A 265 18.80 -3.49 -10.25
CA PHE A 265 19.57 -4.10 -9.17
C PHE A 265 20.39 -5.33 -9.63
N ALA A 266 19.89 -6.09 -10.62
CA ALA A 266 20.52 -7.31 -11.10
C ALA A 266 21.76 -7.06 -11.97
N GLY A 267 21.86 -5.88 -12.60
CA GLY A 267 22.91 -5.55 -13.57
C GLY A 267 22.48 -5.84 -14.99
#